data_AF-A0A3C0FR92-F1
#
_entry.id   AF-A0A3C0FR92-F1
#
_cell.length_a   1.000
_cell.length_b   1.000
_cell.length_c   1.000
_cell.angle_alpha   90.00
_cell.angle_beta   90.00
_cell.angle_gamma   90.00
#
_symmetry.space_group_name_H-M   'P 1'
#
loop_
_entity.id
_entity.type
_entity.pdbx_description
1 polymer ?
#
loop_
_entity_poly.entity_id
_entity_poly.type
_entity_poly.pdbx_seq_one_letter_code
_entity_poly.pdbx_strand_id
1 'polypeptide(L)'
;HALDKSGANEDFEVTNPRGSHAVAVGIDAPVNVTIDGSVGYYCAGMNEQATITVKGNAGPGVAENMMSGKVVIKGDASQYAGATAHGGLLVIEGNASSRCGISMKGVDIVVKGNIGHMSAFMAQSGNLVVLGDAGDALGDSLYEARLFVRGTVKSLGADCEKKEMRAEHIDLLTKLLADAGITDVKPEEFTRYGSARTLYNFSVDNFDAY
;
A
#
# COMPACT_ATOMS: atom_id res chain seq x y z
N HIS A 1 11.17 2.97 24.41
CA HIS A 1 10.32 3.33 25.57
C HIS A 1 8.94 2.72 25.34
N ALA A 2 8.27 2.21 26.38
CA ALA A 2 6.90 1.76 26.24
C ALA A 2 5.99 2.98 26.05
N LEU A 3 5.14 2.96 25.02
CA LEU A 3 4.19 4.03 24.76
C LEU A 3 2.94 3.83 25.62
N ASP A 4 2.38 4.92 26.14
CA ASP A 4 1.10 4.90 26.83
C ASP A 4 -0.02 4.71 25.80
N LYS A 5 -0.86 3.69 26.00
CA LYS A 5 -2.00 3.39 25.12
C LYS A 5 -3.17 4.35 25.34
N SER A 6 -3.14 5.18 26.39
CA SER A 6 -4.14 6.20 26.68
C SER A 6 -3.79 7.59 26.14
N GLY A 7 -2.52 7.81 25.77
CA GLY A 7 -2.00 9.05 25.20
C GLY A 7 -2.32 9.19 23.72
N ALA A 8 -3.57 9.51 23.38
CA ALA A 8 -3.92 9.86 22.02
C ALA A 8 -3.19 11.15 21.60
N ASN A 9 -2.49 11.10 20.48
CA ASN A 9 -1.84 12.22 19.79
C ASN A 9 -0.59 12.80 20.46
N GLU A 10 0.22 11.99 21.16
CA GLU A 10 1.59 12.41 21.46
C GLU A 10 2.43 12.50 20.18
N ASP A 11 3.22 13.57 20.06
CA ASP A 11 4.08 13.83 18.90
C ASP A 11 5.53 13.44 19.21
N PHE A 12 6.09 12.56 18.38
CA PHE A 12 7.50 12.15 18.42
C PHE A 12 8.23 12.63 17.17
N GLU A 13 9.47 13.06 17.36
CA GLU A 13 10.37 13.43 16.26
C GLU A 13 11.64 12.57 16.27
N VAL A 14 11.96 11.98 15.12
CA VAL A 14 13.23 11.30 14.88
C VAL A 14 14.05 12.17 13.93
N THR A 15 15.07 12.83 14.46
CA THR A 15 15.94 13.69 13.66
C THR A 15 17.18 12.94 13.17
N ASN A 16 17.63 13.25 11.95
CA ASN A 16 18.85 12.70 11.36
C ASN A 16 18.95 11.16 11.43
N PRO A 17 17.98 10.41 10.86
CA PRO A 17 17.96 8.95 10.92
C PRO A 17 19.13 8.28 10.20
N ARG A 18 19.87 9.00 9.33
CA ARG A 18 21.05 8.51 8.58
C ARG A 18 20.81 7.17 7.86
N GLY A 19 19.61 6.94 7.33
CA GLY A 19 19.27 5.68 6.65
C GLY A 19 19.09 4.48 7.58
N SER A 20 18.89 4.70 8.89
CA SER A 20 18.66 3.64 9.87
C SER A 20 17.50 2.74 9.48
N HIS A 21 17.63 1.46 9.80
CA HIS A 21 16.62 0.44 9.54
C HIS A 21 15.65 0.32 10.72
N ALA A 22 14.49 -0.29 10.48
CA ALA A 22 13.46 -0.61 11.47
C ALA A 22 13.03 0.59 12.34
N VAL A 23 13.03 1.79 11.77
CA VAL A 23 12.55 3.00 12.46
C VAL A 23 11.02 2.95 12.56
N ALA A 24 10.48 3.28 13.73
CA ALA A 24 9.03 3.32 13.98
C ALA A 24 8.27 2.00 13.71
N VAL A 25 8.92 0.85 13.93
CA VAL A 25 8.33 -0.49 13.76
C VAL A 25 7.51 -0.90 14.98
N GLY A 26 6.38 -1.59 14.76
CA GLY A 26 5.60 -2.24 15.81
C GLY A 26 4.89 -1.27 16.75
N ILE A 27 4.54 -0.08 16.27
CA ILE A 27 3.84 0.91 17.08
C ILE A 27 2.36 0.55 17.22
N ASP A 28 2.00 0.09 18.41
CA ASP A 28 0.65 -0.20 18.87
C ASP A 28 0.19 0.86 19.90
N ALA A 29 0.25 2.13 19.50
CA ALA A 29 -0.27 3.27 20.24
C ALA A 29 -0.67 4.42 19.29
N PRO A 30 -1.71 5.20 19.61
CA PRO A 30 -2.25 6.27 18.76
C PRO A 30 -1.40 7.54 18.83
N VAL A 31 -0.13 7.46 18.41
CA VAL A 31 0.85 8.55 18.43
C VAL A 31 1.19 9.03 17.03
N ASN A 32 1.73 10.25 16.92
CA ASN A 32 2.28 10.78 15.68
C ASN A 32 3.80 10.67 15.71
N VAL A 33 4.40 10.18 14.63
CA VAL A 33 5.86 10.10 14.51
C VAL A 33 6.29 10.82 13.24
N THR A 34 7.09 11.87 13.37
CA THR A 34 7.74 12.54 12.24
C THR A 34 9.21 12.14 12.19
N ILE A 35 9.66 11.64 11.04
CA ILE A 35 11.04 11.26 10.80
C ILE A 35 11.64 12.25 9.81
N ASP A 36 12.60 13.05 10.28
CA ASP A 36 13.26 14.09 9.47
C ASP A 36 14.50 13.53 8.77
N GLY A 37 14.27 12.93 7.60
CA GLY A 37 15.29 12.36 6.73
C GLY A 37 14.91 11.01 6.14
N SER A 38 15.83 10.44 5.36
CA SER A 38 15.63 9.13 4.73
C SER A 38 15.92 7.97 5.70
N VAL A 39 15.14 6.91 5.56
CA VAL A 39 15.20 5.68 6.37
C VAL A 39 15.53 4.48 5.49
N GLY A 40 16.10 3.45 6.12
CA GLY A 40 16.41 2.19 5.45
C GLY A 40 15.28 1.17 5.57
N TYR A 41 15.63 -0.09 5.81
CA TYR A 41 14.71 -1.21 5.64
C TYR A 41 13.62 -1.24 6.72
N TYR A 42 12.42 -1.70 6.35
CA TYR A 42 11.31 -2.02 7.26
C TYR A 42 10.78 -0.85 8.10
N CYS A 43 11.06 0.41 7.74
CA CYS A 43 10.49 1.56 8.45
C CYS A 43 8.97 1.45 8.53
N ALA A 44 8.38 1.74 9.69
CA ALA A 44 6.93 1.69 9.93
C ALA A 44 6.28 0.29 9.74
N GLY A 45 7.06 -0.78 9.65
CA GLY A 45 6.54 -2.14 9.60
C GLY A 45 5.74 -2.49 10.86
N MET A 46 4.74 -3.36 10.74
CA MET A 46 3.88 -3.80 11.84
C MET A 46 3.18 -2.64 12.58
N ASN A 47 3.02 -1.48 11.95
CA ASN A 47 2.26 -0.37 12.53
C ASN A 47 0.80 -0.75 12.74
N GLU A 48 0.23 -0.43 13.90
CA GLU A 48 -1.17 -0.71 14.22
C GLU A 48 -1.97 0.58 14.41
N GLN A 49 -1.49 1.53 15.21
CA GLN A 49 -2.31 2.69 15.58
C GLN A 49 -1.70 4.03 15.21
N ALA A 50 -0.38 4.11 14.96
CA ALA A 50 0.28 5.40 14.79
C ALA A 50 0.07 6.01 13.40
N THR A 51 0.25 7.33 13.36
CA THR A 51 0.43 8.10 12.14
C THR A 51 1.91 8.44 11.99
N ILE A 52 2.57 7.87 10.99
CA ILE A 52 4.02 8.00 10.77
C ILE A 52 4.25 8.78 9.49
N THR A 53 5.07 9.84 9.54
CA THR A 53 5.49 10.62 8.36
C THR A 53 7.00 10.61 8.22
N VAL A 54 7.51 10.13 7.08
CA VAL A 54 8.93 10.19 6.70
C VAL A 54 9.14 11.35 5.74
N LYS A 55 9.89 12.36 6.17
CA LYS A 55 10.31 13.51 5.34
C LYS A 55 11.54 13.16 4.48
N GLY A 56 11.42 12.10 3.70
CA GLY A 56 12.51 11.56 2.88
C GLY A 56 12.11 10.28 2.17
N ASN A 57 13.11 9.53 1.72
CA ASN A 57 12.93 8.25 1.05
C ASN A 57 12.89 7.11 2.07
N ALA A 58 12.26 5.99 1.70
CA ALA A 58 12.24 4.77 2.48
C ALA A 58 12.87 3.58 1.74
N GLY A 59 13.71 2.82 2.44
CA GLY A 59 14.28 1.58 1.93
C GLY A 59 13.24 0.44 1.80
N PRO A 60 13.70 -0.76 1.38
CA PRO A 60 12.84 -1.93 1.21
C PRO A 60 11.95 -2.26 2.40
N GLY A 61 10.70 -2.68 2.13
CA GLY A 61 9.77 -3.19 3.15
C GLY A 61 9.11 -2.12 4.02
N VAL A 62 9.06 -0.86 3.56
CA VAL A 62 8.34 0.20 4.30
C VAL A 62 6.89 -0.19 4.54
N ALA A 63 6.41 -0.04 5.77
CA ALA A 63 5.07 -0.42 6.21
C ALA A 63 4.71 -1.90 5.97
N GLU A 64 5.71 -2.77 5.87
CA GLU A 64 5.48 -4.21 5.77
C GLU A 64 4.68 -4.73 6.96
N ASN A 65 3.66 -5.54 6.68
CA ASN A 65 2.79 -6.14 7.68
C ASN A 65 2.09 -5.12 8.60
N MET A 66 1.86 -3.88 8.15
CA MET A 66 1.05 -2.93 8.93
C MET A 66 -0.39 -3.45 9.07
N MET A 67 -0.95 -3.28 10.27
CA MET A 67 -2.29 -3.75 10.65
C MET A 67 -3.33 -2.65 10.47
N SER A 68 -3.01 -1.42 10.86
CA SER A 68 -3.81 -0.22 10.65
C SER A 68 -2.97 1.06 10.81
N GLY A 69 -3.60 2.21 11.06
CA GLY A 69 -2.93 3.50 11.14
C GLY A 69 -2.59 4.08 9.77
N LYS A 70 -1.69 5.06 9.75
CA LYS A 70 -1.31 5.78 8.53
C LYS A 70 0.20 5.95 8.43
N VAL A 71 0.76 5.67 7.25
CA VAL A 71 2.17 5.92 6.94
C VAL A 71 2.25 6.81 5.71
N VAL A 72 3.02 7.90 5.79
CA VAL A 72 3.24 8.85 4.69
C VAL A 72 4.73 8.95 4.39
N ILE A 73 5.12 8.65 3.16
CA ILE A 73 6.48 8.82 2.65
C ILE A 73 6.50 10.02 1.71
N LYS A 74 7.23 11.06 2.08
CA LYS A 74 7.33 12.30 1.28
C LYS A 74 8.21 12.15 0.03
N GLY A 75 9.12 11.19 0.03
CA GLY A 75 9.96 10.85 -1.12
C GLY A 75 9.54 9.55 -1.80
N ASP A 76 10.54 8.84 -2.33
CA ASP A 76 10.39 7.55 -2.98
C ASP A 76 10.42 6.39 -1.95
N ALA A 77 9.70 5.32 -2.27
CA ALA A 77 9.80 4.04 -1.57
C ALA A 77 10.50 3.01 -2.45
N SER A 78 11.39 2.23 -1.84
CA SER A 78 12.06 1.12 -2.53
C SER A 78 11.10 -0.08 -2.69
N GLN A 79 11.67 -1.27 -2.85
CA GLN A 79 10.94 -2.50 -3.11
C GLN A 79 10.04 -2.89 -1.92
N TYR A 80 8.95 -3.60 -2.19
CA TYR A 80 8.13 -4.25 -1.15
C TYR A 80 7.37 -3.28 -0.22
N ALA A 81 7.14 -2.04 -0.64
CA ALA A 81 6.32 -1.10 0.10
C ALA A 81 4.93 -1.70 0.38
N GLY A 82 4.49 -1.70 1.64
CA GLY A 82 3.20 -2.27 2.07
C GLY A 82 3.08 -3.79 1.87
N ALA A 83 4.20 -4.52 1.77
CA ALA A 83 4.18 -5.97 1.64
C ALA A 83 3.40 -6.62 2.80
N THR A 84 2.55 -7.60 2.47
CA THR A 84 1.74 -8.37 3.43
C THR A 84 0.86 -7.57 4.40
N ALA A 85 0.69 -6.26 4.19
CA ALA A 85 -0.05 -5.41 5.10
C ALA A 85 -1.55 -5.72 5.09
N HIS A 86 -2.15 -5.72 6.28
CA HIS A 86 -3.50 -6.17 6.56
C HIS A 86 -4.54 -5.04 6.57
N GLY A 87 -4.11 -3.78 6.77
CA GLY A 87 -5.02 -2.65 6.83
C GLY A 87 -4.28 -1.33 7.04
N GLY A 88 -5.05 -0.24 7.12
CA GLY A 88 -4.56 1.13 7.22
C GLY A 88 -4.20 1.74 5.87
N LEU A 89 -3.58 2.93 5.90
CA LEU A 89 -3.26 3.71 4.70
C LEU A 89 -1.76 3.99 4.58
N LEU A 90 -1.15 3.56 3.48
CA LEU A 90 0.19 3.92 3.07
C LEU A 90 0.12 4.92 1.90
N VAL A 91 0.66 6.13 2.10
CA VAL A 91 0.78 7.15 1.05
C VAL A 91 2.25 7.35 0.69
N ILE A 92 2.58 7.27 -0.60
CA ILE A 92 3.91 7.52 -1.13
C ILE A 92 3.80 8.69 -2.11
N GLU A 93 4.44 9.81 -1.80
CA GLU A 93 4.37 11.02 -2.62
C GLU A 93 5.31 10.98 -3.84
N GLY A 94 6.36 10.15 -3.78
CA GLY A 94 7.20 9.83 -4.92
C GLY A 94 6.75 8.54 -5.63
N ASN A 95 7.74 7.79 -6.10
CA ASN A 95 7.56 6.50 -6.77
C ASN A 95 7.70 5.35 -5.77
N ALA A 96 7.08 4.21 -6.07
CA ALA A 96 7.37 2.94 -5.44
C ALA A 96 8.10 2.02 -6.41
N SER A 97 9.13 1.31 -5.95
CA SER A 97 9.86 0.37 -6.81
C SER A 97 9.06 -0.92 -7.07
N SER A 98 9.75 -2.01 -7.39
CA SER A 98 9.10 -3.28 -7.70
C SER A 98 8.33 -3.88 -6.52
N ARG A 99 7.31 -4.67 -6.85
CA ARG A 99 6.53 -5.44 -5.88
C ARG A 99 5.90 -4.59 -4.77
N CYS A 100 5.52 -3.35 -5.09
CA CYS A 100 4.68 -2.53 -4.22
C CYS A 100 3.35 -3.26 -3.95
N GLY A 101 2.96 -3.43 -2.70
CA GLY A 101 1.75 -4.15 -2.30
C GLY A 101 1.81 -5.67 -2.53
N ILE A 102 3.00 -6.28 -2.61
CA ILE A 102 3.10 -7.74 -2.73
C ILE A 102 2.41 -8.45 -1.56
N SER A 103 1.57 -9.42 -1.90
CA SER A 103 0.83 -10.23 -0.93
C SER A 103 0.00 -9.42 0.07
N MET A 104 -0.42 -8.20 -0.28
CA MET A 104 -1.27 -7.34 0.57
C MET A 104 -2.60 -8.02 0.92
N LYS A 105 -3.12 -7.75 2.13
CA LYS A 105 -4.27 -8.44 2.75
C LYS A 105 -5.29 -7.48 3.35
N GLY A 106 -5.40 -6.27 2.80
CA GLY A 106 -6.43 -5.31 3.19
C GLY A 106 -5.96 -3.87 3.32
N VAL A 107 -4.66 -3.60 3.19
CA VAL A 107 -4.12 -2.23 3.19
C VAL A 107 -4.60 -1.40 2.01
N ASP A 108 -4.73 -0.09 2.21
CA ASP A 108 -4.86 0.90 1.16
C ASP A 108 -3.50 1.53 0.88
N ILE A 109 -3.02 1.41 -0.35
CA ILE A 109 -1.75 2.00 -0.79
C ILE A 109 -2.06 3.03 -1.88
N VAL A 110 -1.57 4.27 -1.70
CA VAL A 110 -1.70 5.34 -2.67
C VAL A 110 -0.30 5.84 -3.06
N VAL A 111 0.04 5.72 -4.34
CA VAL A 111 1.32 6.18 -4.90
C VAL A 111 1.06 7.34 -5.86
N LYS A 112 1.62 8.52 -5.57
CA LYS A 112 1.46 9.70 -6.42
C LYS A 112 2.31 9.62 -7.69
N GLY A 113 3.46 8.94 -7.62
CA GLY A 113 4.31 8.66 -8.77
C GLY A 113 3.99 7.33 -9.45
N ASN A 114 5.03 6.68 -9.95
CA ASN A 114 4.97 5.41 -10.66
C ASN A 114 5.19 4.22 -9.73
N ILE A 115 4.75 3.03 -10.17
CA ILE A 115 5.06 1.75 -9.52
C ILE A 115 5.91 0.85 -10.43
N GLY A 116 6.83 0.10 -9.83
CA GLY A 116 7.70 -0.83 -10.55
C GLY A 116 7.01 -2.14 -10.97
N HIS A 117 7.80 -3.02 -11.59
CA HIS A 117 7.36 -4.35 -12.03
C HIS A 117 6.84 -5.23 -10.88
N MET A 118 5.94 -6.15 -11.21
CA MET A 118 5.35 -7.13 -10.28
C MET A 118 4.66 -6.51 -9.05
N SER A 119 4.24 -5.26 -9.14
CA SER A 119 3.43 -4.63 -8.10
C SER A 119 2.07 -5.31 -8.00
N ALA A 120 1.57 -5.43 -6.78
CA ALA A 120 0.39 -6.24 -6.42
C ALA A 120 0.51 -7.74 -6.76
N PHE A 121 1.72 -8.29 -6.87
CA PHE A 121 1.92 -9.74 -6.99
C PHE A 121 1.29 -10.46 -5.79
N MET A 122 0.45 -11.47 -6.02
CA MET A 122 -0.26 -12.23 -4.97
C MET A 122 -1.15 -11.38 -4.06
N ALA A 123 -1.54 -10.17 -4.48
CA ALA A 123 -2.38 -9.28 -3.66
C ALA A 123 -3.76 -9.91 -3.40
N GLN A 124 -4.11 -10.06 -2.13
CA GLN A 124 -5.27 -10.82 -1.67
C GLN A 124 -6.51 -9.95 -1.50
N SER A 125 -6.35 -8.79 -0.86
CA SER A 125 -7.41 -7.82 -0.63
C SER A 125 -6.81 -6.43 -0.34
N GLY A 126 -7.65 -5.40 -0.30
CA GLY A 126 -7.24 -4.00 -0.16
C GLY A 126 -7.25 -3.26 -1.49
N ASN A 127 -6.62 -2.09 -1.51
CA ASN A 127 -6.59 -1.22 -2.69
C ASN A 127 -5.19 -0.69 -2.99
N LEU A 128 -4.80 -0.69 -4.27
CA LEU A 128 -3.60 -0.01 -4.76
C LEU A 128 -4.01 1.07 -5.77
N VAL A 129 -3.77 2.33 -5.43
CA VAL A 129 -4.06 3.51 -6.27
C VAL A 129 -2.74 4.11 -6.76
N VAL A 130 -2.63 4.32 -8.06
CA VAL A 130 -1.41 4.82 -8.71
C VAL A 130 -1.77 5.97 -9.63
N LEU A 131 -1.23 7.15 -9.35
CA LEU A 131 -1.47 8.36 -10.14
C LEU A 131 -0.58 8.41 -11.40
N GLY A 132 0.57 7.73 -11.38
CA GLY A 132 1.45 7.57 -12.53
C GLY A 132 1.25 6.26 -13.28
N ASP A 133 2.34 5.75 -13.84
CA ASP A 133 2.42 4.51 -14.62
C ASP A 133 2.70 3.27 -13.76
N ALA A 134 2.30 2.11 -14.27
CA ALA A 134 2.65 0.81 -13.73
C ALA A 134 3.57 0.02 -14.67
N GLY A 135 4.62 -0.57 -14.10
CA GLY A 135 5.58 -1.42 -14.78
C GLY A 135 5.02 -2.78 -15.24
N ASP A 136 5.92 -3.70 -15.57
CA ASP A 136 5.57 -5.02 -16.09
C ASP A 136 4.85 -5.91 -15.05
N ALA A 137 3.97 -6.79 -15.53
CA ALA A 137 3.28 -7.81 -14.73
C ALA A 137 2.50 -7.27 -13.52
N LEU A 138 1.73 -6.19 -13.72
CA LEU A 138 0.85 -5.65 -12.68
C LEU A 138 -0.20 -6.69 -12.25
N GLY A 139 -0.32 -6.92 -10.95
CA GLY A 139 -1.31 -7.82 -10.38
C GLY A 139 -1.08 -9.29 -10.74
N ASP A 140 0.16 -9.73 -10.90
CA ASP A 140 0.41 -11.15 -11.13
C ASP A 140 -0.16 -12.01 -9.98
N SER A 141 -0.88 -13.08 -10.30
CA SER A 141 -1.60 -13.93 -9.33
C SER A 141 -2.52 -13.15 -8.37
N LEU A 142 -3.26 -12.17 -8.90
CA LEU A 142 -4.18 -11.31 -8.13
C LEU A 142 -5.43 -12.08 -7.64
N TYR A 143 -5.87 -11.78 -6.42
CA TYR A 143 -7.16 -12.25 -5.87
C TYR A 143 -8.16 -11.07 -5.76
N GLU A 144 -8.65 -10.74 -4.56
CA GLU A 144 -9.75 -9.76 -4.38
C GLU A 144 -9.29 -8.30 -4.22
N ALA A 145 -7.98 -8.03 -4.32
CA ALA A 145 -7.48 -6.66 -4.28
C ALA A 145 -7.91 -5.87 -5.53
N ARG A 146 -8.18 -4.57 -5.35
CA ARG A 146 -8.59 -3.67 -6.44
C ARG A 146 -7.45 -2.72 -6.76
N LEU A 147 -7.07 -2.66 -8.03
CA LEU A 147 -5.98 -1.81 -8.49
C LEU A 147 -6.57 -0.68 -9.35
N PHE A 148 -6.12 0.55 -9.12
CA PHE A 148 -6.55 1.73 -9.87
C PHE A 148 -5.31 2.44 -10.41
N VAL A 149 -5.19 2.57 -11.73
CA VAL A 149 -4.04 3.23 -12.37
C VAL A 149 -4.55 4.34 -13.28
N ARG A 150 -4.09 5.56 -13.05
CA ARG A 150 -4.41 6.73 -13.88
C ARG A 150 -3.56 6.79 -15.15
N GLY A 151 -2.27 6.48 -15.03
CA GLY A 151 -1.36 6.40 -16.15
C GLY A 151 -1.50 5.12 -16.96
N THR A 152 -0.41 4.72 -17.60
CA THR A 152 -0.33 3.54 -18.44
C THR A 152 0.10 2.30 -17.66
N VAL A 153 -0.43 1.14 -18.04
CA VAL A 153 0.03 -0.15 -17.52
C VAL A 153 0.80 -0.87 -18.61
N LYS A 154 2.07 -1.16 -18.37
CA LYS A 154 2.94 -1.76 -19.39
C LYS A 154 2.53 -3.19 -19.76
N SER A 155 2.26 -4.03 -18.76
CA SER A 155 1.70 -5.37 -18.96
C SER A 155 1.00 -5.86 -17.68
N LEU A 156 0.01 -6.73 -17.86
CA LEU A 156 -0.68 -7.39 -16.75
C LEU A 156 0.01 -8.72 -16.43
N GLY A 157 -0.02 -9.08 -15.14
CA GLY A 157 0.40 -10.40 -14.69
C GLY A 157 -0.69 -11.47 -14.92
N ALA A 158 -0.40 -12.71 -14.55
CA ALA A 158 -1.39 -13.78 -14.64
C ALA A 158 -2.59 -13.48 -13.73
N ASP A 159 -3.78 -13.83 -14.19
CA ASP A 159 -5.04 -13.66 -13.45
C ASP A 159 -5.40 -12.20 -13.11
N CYS A 160 -4.84 -11.22 -13.81
CA CYS A 160 -5.21 -9.81 -13.70
C CYS A 160 -5.81 -9.32 -15.02
N GLU A 161 -6.96 -8.66 -14.94
CA GLU A 161 -7.61 -8.07 -16.10
C GLU A 161 -8.16 -6.68 -15.79
N LYS A 162 -8.37 -5.89 -16.85
CA LYS A 162 -9.14 -4.65 -16.74
C LYS A 162 -10.57 -5.01 -16.34
N LYS A 163 -11.10 -4.30 -15.34
CA LYS A 163 -12.46 -4.48 -14.85
C LYS A 163 -13.29 -3.23 -15.08
N GLU A 164 -14.61 -3.40 -15.09
CA GLU A 164 -15.55 -2.29 -15.12
C GLU A 164 -15.38 -1.38 -13.89
N MET A 165 -15.41 -0.08 -14.15
CA MET A 165 -15.50 0.96 -13.13
C MET A 165 -16.98 1.24 -12.86
N ARG A 166 -17.43 1.00 -11.63
CA ARG A 166 -18.84 1.10 -11.19
C ARG A 166 -18.95 2.19 -10.13
N ALA A 167 -20.17 2.63 -9.82
CA ALA A 167 -20.40 3.73 -8.88
C ALA A 167 -19.70 3.51 -7.52
N GLU A 168 -19.79 2.31 -6.95
CA GLU A 168 -19.15 2.01 -5.67
C GLU A 168 -17.61 2.05 -5.73
N HIS A 169 -17.03 1.82 -6.92
CA HIS A 169 -15.60 1.96 -7.13
C HIS A 169 -15.19 3.43 -7.22
N ILE A 170 -16.04 4.27 -7.81
CA ILE A 170 -15.82 5.73 -7.90
C ILE A 170 -15.90 6.33 -6.49
N ASP A 171 -16.90 5.95 -5.69
CA ASP A 171 -17.04 6.40 -4.31
C ASP A 171 -15.85 5.98 -3.45
N LEU A 172 -15.42 4.72 -3.58
CA LEU A 172 -14.23 4.21 -2.90
C LEU A 172 -12.97 4.99 -3.28
N LEU A 173 -12.72 5.15 -4.59
CA LEU A 173 -11.52 5.84 -5.06
C LEU A 173 -11.54 7.33 -4.68
N THR A 174 -12.71 7.97 -4.68
CA THR A 174 -12.90 9.35 -4.17
C THR A 174 -12.41 9.45 -2.72
N LYS A 175 -12.85 8.53 -1.87
CA LYS A 175 -12.43 8.48 -0.47
C LYS A 175 -10.92 8.27 -0.33
N LEU A 176 -10.34 7.31 -1.07
CA LEU A 176 -8.90 7.01 -1.00
C LEU A 176 -8.04 8.21 -1.44
N LEU A 177 -8.45 8.92 -2.49
CA LEU A 177 -7.77 10.13 -2.94
C LEU A 177 -7.85 11.23 -1.87
N ALA A 178 -9.03 11.44 -1.27
CA ALA A 178 -9.22 12.41 -0.19
C ALA A 178 -8.37 12.07 1.05
N ASP A 179 -8.38 10.82 1.50
CA ASP A 179 -7.62 10.34 2.67
C ASP A 179 -6.10 10.45 2.46
N ALA A 180 -5.65 10.37 1.19
CA ALA A 180 -4.27 10.61 0.76
C ALA A 180 -3.93 12.09 0.51
N GLY A 181 -4.89 13.01 0.65
CA GLY A 181 -4.70 14.44 0.44
C GLY A 181 -4.54 14.83 -1.03
N ILE A 182 -5.19 14.11 -1.94
CA ILE A 182 -5.17 14.34 -3.38
C ILE A 182 -6.53 14.90 -3.80
N THR A 183 -6.55 16.08 -4.41
CA THR A 183 -7.77 16.84 -4.71
C THR A 183 -7.86 17.34 -6.15
N ASP A 184 -6.80 17.17 -6.93
CA ASP A 184 -6.61 17.71 -8.27
C ASP A 184 -6.81 16.69 -9.40
N VAL A 185 -7.27 15.48 -9.06
CA VAL A 185 -7.59 14.40 -10.00
C VAL A 185 -8.96 13.82 -9.71
N LYS A 186 -9.58 13.27 -10.74
CA LYS A 186 -10.91 12.66 -10.64
C LYS A 186 -10.82 11.12 -10.70
N PRO A 187 -11.64 10.39 -9.92
CA PRO A 187 -11.69 8.92 -9.97
C PRO A 187 -11.93 8.35 -11.36
N GLU A 188 -12.68 9.05 -12.21
CA GLU A 188 -13.01 8.65 -13.58
C GLU A 188 -11.79 8.64 -14.52
N GLU A 189 -10.68 9.28 -14.12
CA GLU A 189 -9.41 9.24 -14.86
C GLU A 189 -8.66 7.92 -14.68
N PHE A 190 -9.11 7.05 -13.77
CA PHE A 190 -8.42 5.81 -13.46
C PHE A 190 -9.03 4.62 -14.19
N THR A 191 -8.16 3.72 -14.66
CA THR A 191 -8.57 2.38 -15.06
C THR A 191 -8.49 1.43 -13.86
N ARG A 192 -9.54 0.64 -13.66
CA ARG A 192 -9.58 -0.41 -12.64
C ARG A 192 -9.10 -1.75 -13.19
N TYR A 193 -8.33 -2.45 -12.38
CA TYR A 193 -7.92 -3.84 -12.59
C TYR A 193 -8.30 -4.69 -11.37
N GLY A 194 -8.46 -5.99 -11.59
CA GLY A 194 -8.86 -6.95 -10.56
C GLY A 194 -8.68 -8.39 -11.07
N SER A 195 -8.85 -9.37 -10.18
CA SER A 195 -8.63 -10.77 -10.55
C SER A 195 -9.58 -11.25 -11.65
N ALA A 196 -9.05 -11.97 -12.62
CA ALA A 196 -9.84 -12.70 -13.60
C ALA A 196 -10.53 -13.94 -12.98
N ARG A 197 -10.13 -14.33 -11.75
CA ARG A 197 -10.64 -15.48 -10.97
C ARG A 197 -10.44 -16.82 -11.67
N THR A 198 -9.41 -16.93 -12.49
CA THR A 198 -9.07 -18.15 -13.24
C THR A 198 -8.16 -19.09 -12.47
N LEU A 199 -7.41 -18.59 -11.47
CA LEU A 199 -6.51 -19.41 -10.65
C LEU A 199 -7.15 -19.92 -9.34
N TYR A 200 -8.46 -19.74 -9.19
CA TYR A 200 -9.22 -20.17 -8.01
C TYR A 200 -9.51 -21.68 -8.13
N ASN A 201 -8.50 -22.50 -7.85
CA ASN A 201 -8.64 -23.95 -7.87
C ASN A 201 -9.31 -24.45 -6.58
N PHE A 202 -10.61 -24.19 -6.43
CA PHE A 202 -11.46 -24.86 -5.44
C PHE A 202 -12.38 -25.85 -6.18
N SER A 203 -12.02 -27.14 -6.16
CA SER A 203 -12.94 -28.23 -6.55
C SER A 203 -13.87 -28.52 -5.37
N VAL A 204 -15.16 -28.30 -5.56
CA VAL A 204 -16.21 -28.60 -4.55
C VAL A 204 -16.36 -30.11 -4.31
N ASP A 205 -15.77 -30.95 -5.17
CA ASP A 205 -15.89 -32.41 -5.17
C ASP A 205 -15.23 -33.14 -3.98
N ASN A 206 -14.60 -32.44 -3.03
CA ASN A 206 -13.96 -33.05 -1.85
C ASN A 206 -14.80 -32.96 -0.56
N PHE A 207 -16.03 -32.46 -0.61
CA PHE A 207 -16.88 -32.36 0.60
C PHE A 207 -17.59 -33.67 0.99
N ASP A 208 -17.80 -34.60 0.05
CA ASP A 208 -18.48 -35.88 0.31
C ASP A 208 -17.52 -37.03 0.72
N ALA A 209 -16.29 -36.71 1.13
CA ALA A 209 -15.27 -37.70 1.50
C ALA A 209 -14.93 -37.78 3.01
N TYR A 210 -15.77 -37.21 3.89
CA TYR A 210 -15.67 -37.35 5.35
C TYR A 210 -17.02 -37.72 5.96
#